data_AF-A0A2G9M745-F1
#
_entry.id   AF-A0A2G9M745-F1
#
_cell.length_a   1.000
_cell.length_b   1.000
_cell.length_c   1.000
_cell.angle_alpha   90.00
_cell.angle_beta   90.00
_cell.angle_gamma   90.00
#
_symmetry.space_group_name_H-M   'P 1'
#
loop_
_entity.id
_entity.type
_entity.pdbx_description
1 polymer ?
#
loop_
_entity_poly.entity_id
_entity_poly.type
_entity_poly.pdbx_seq_one_letter_code
_entity_poly.pdbx_strand_id
1 'polypeptide(L)'
;MAELLIGPPIALGIIIGAYEAIVLHRDVSVPSHRFGHMIHALVLSILFVFATMNTEFVLSLIPQLSGIPLLGTAIGLQIAIGVVAAIKIHGVSQAVKSGGGGPGMGETWFHSILIGALIIAAPYVYPVVEPVLPGWMKF
;
A
#
# COMPACT_ATOMS: atom_id res chain seq x y z
N MET A 1 -9.02 -3.09 -23.40
CA MET A 1 -8.80 -3.60 -22.04
C MET A 1 -7.47 -3.07 -21.60
N ALA A 2 -7.37 -2.36 -20.47
CA ALA A 2 -6.06 -2.02 -19.93
C ALA A 2 -5.26 -3.30 -19.70
N GLU A 3 -3.97 -3.24 -20.03
CA GLU A 3 -3.03 -4.32 -19.79
C GLU A 3 -2.88 -4.52 -18.28
N LEU A 4 -2.94 -5.78 -17.84
CA LEU A 4 -2.77 -6.12 -16.43
C LEU A 4 -1.29 -5.98 -16.06
N LEU A 5 -0.96 -5.03 -15.22
CA LEU A 5 0.40 -4.76 -14.75
C LEU A 5 0.74 -5.70 -13.59
N ILE A 6 1.84 -6.45 -13.68
CA ILE A 6 2.24 -7.41 -12.65
C ILE A 6 3.52 -6.98 -11.93
N GLY A 7 4.61 -6.76 -12.66
CA GLY A 7 5.91 -6.36 -12.17
C GLY A 7 5.89 -4.99 -11.50
N PRO A 8 5.41 -3.91 -12.15
CA PRO A 8 5.34 -2.58 -11.56
C PRO A 8 4.68 -2.52 -10.18
N PRO A 9 3.47 -3.09 -9.97
CA PRO A 9 2.87 -3.04 -8.64
C PRO A 9 3.59 -3.88 -7.59
N ILE A 10 4.19 -5.02 -7.96
CA ILE A 10 5.02 -5.80 -7.03
C ILE A 10 6.23 -4.98 -6.61
N ALA A 11 6.92 -4.38 -7.57
CA ALA A 11 8.09 -3.53 -7.35
C ALA A 11 7.80 -2.35 -6.42
N LEU A 12 6.81 -1.52 -6.76
CA LEU A 12 6.45 -0.35 -5.97
C LEU A 12 5.85 -0.74 -4.62
N GLY A 13 5.08 -1.82 -4.58
CA GLY A 13 4.56 -2.40 -3.34
C GLY A 13 5.67 -2.87 -2.39
N ILE A 14 6.72 -3.49 -2.91
CA ILE A 14 7.91 -3.87 -2.13
C ILE A 14 8.62 -2.62 -1.60
N ILE A 15 8.78 -1.57 -2.42
CA ILE A 15 9.45 -0.33 -2.00
C ILE A 15 8.68 0.33 -0.85
N ILE A 16 7.37 0.50 -1.00
CA ILE A 16 6.50 1.11 0.02
C ILE A 16 6.47 0.22 1.28
N GLY A 17 6.30 -1.09 1.11
CA GLY A 17 6.27 -2.04 2.22
C GLY A 17 7.60 -2.16 2.97
N ALA A 18 8.73 -2.02 2.27
CA ALA A 18 10.05 -1.98 2.88
C ALA A 18 10.28 -0.69 3.67
N TYR A 19 9.85 0.46 3.14
CA TYR A 19 9.85 1.73 3.89
C TYR A 19 9.06 1.57 5.19
N GLU A 20 7.85 1.00 5.10
CA GLU A 20 6.99 0.74 6.25
C GLU A 20 7.67 -0.19 7.27
N ALA A 21 8.22 -1.31 6.79
CA ALA A 21 8.94 -2.27 7.62
C ALA A 21 10.15 -1.65 8.36
N ILE A 22 10.87 -0.71 7.74
CA ILE A 22 12.00 0.01 8.36
C ILE A 22 11.51 0.91 9.48
N VAL A 23 10.42 1.66 9.26
CA VAL A 23 9.82 2.53 10.28
C VAL A 23 9.36 1.69 11.47
N LEU A 24 8.62 0.62 11.21
CA LEU A 24 8.05 -0.27 12.23
C LEU A 24 9.09 -1.10 12.99
N HIS A 25 10.24 -1.36 12.38
CA HIS A 25 11.34 -2.05 13.05
C HIS A 25 11.76 -1.36 14.35
N ARG A 26 11.59 -0.02 14.42
CA ARG A 26 11.93 0.81 15.58
C ARG A 26 10.86 0.80 16.66
N ASP A 27 9.63 0.39 16.33
CA ASP A 27 8.45 0.56 17.18
C ASP A 27 8.06 -0.72 17.94
N VAL A 28 8.44 -1.89 17.41
CA VAL A 28 8.09 -3.19 17.99
C VAL A 28 9.28 -3.84 18.67
N SER A 29 9.23 -4.00 20.00
CA SER A 29 10.33 -4.59 20.79
C SER A 29 10.45 -6.12 20.62
N VAL A 30 9.31 -6.81 20.45
CA VAL A 30 9.21 -8.26 20.36
C VAL A 30 9.59 -8.77 18.95
N PRO A 31 10.64 -9.60 18.78
CA PRO A 31 11.13 -10.00 17.46
C PRO A 31 10.12 -10.75 16.58
N SER A 32 9.36 -11.69 17.15
CA SER A 32 8.36 -12.48 16.40
C SER A 32 7.21 -11.61 15.90
N HIS A 33 6.73 -10.70 16.75
CA HIS A 33 5.69 -9.75 16.39
C HIS A 33 6.19 -8.76 15.34
N ARG A 34 7.43 -8.26 15.49
CA ARG A 34 8.09 -7.40 14.50
C ARG A 34 8.17 -8.07 13.14
N PHE A 35 8.64 -9.32 13.09
CA PHE A 35 8.74 -10.07 11.84
C PHE A 35 7.37 -10.25 11.17
N GLY A 36 6.36 -10.71 11.91
CA GLY A 36 5.00 -10.86 11.38
C GLY A 36 4.44 -9.56 10.84
N HIS A 37 4.70 -8.45 11.54
CA HIS A 37 4.24 -7.13 11.15
C HIS A 37 4.96 -6.59 9.90
N MET A 38 6.27 -6.83 9.76
CA MET A 38 7.03 -6.52 8.54
C MET A 38 6.50 -7.28 7.32
N ILE A 39 6.24 -8.58 7.46
CA ILE A 39 5.67 -9.40 6.37
C ILE A 39 4.27 -8.92 6.02
N HIS A 40 3.44 -8.61 7.02
CA HIS A 40 2.10 -8.08 6.81
C HIS A 40 2.13 -6.75 6.05
N ALA A 41 2.99 -5.81 6.46
CA ALA A 41 3.15 -4.52 5.78
C ALA A 41 3.60 -4.69 4.34
N LEU A 42 4.54 -5.60 4.07
CA LEU A 42 5.02 -5.90 2.72
C LEU A 42 3.90 -6.45 1.83
N VAL A 43 3.19 -7.49 2.29
CA VAL A 43 2.12 -8.13 1.53
C VAL A 43 0.98 -7.17 1.27
N LEU A 44 0.53 -6.42 2.28
CA LEU A 44 -0.55 -5.44 2.09
C LEU A 44 -0.16 -4.32 1.14
N SER A 45 1.07 -3.81 1.22
CA SER A 45 1.55 -2.77 0.31
C SER A 45 1.52 -3.26 -1.14
N ILE A 46 1.98 -4.49 -1.40
CA ILE A 46 1.88 -5.10 -2.74
C ILE A 46 0.43 -5.20 -3.20
N LEU A 47 -0.49 -5.68 -2.36
CA LEU A 47 -1.89 -5.85 -2.73
C LEU A 47 -2.58 -4.50 -3.01
N PHE A 48 -2.33 -3.48 -2.19
CA PHE A 48 -2.93 -2.16 -2.40
C PHE A 48 -2.36 -1.45 -3.63
N VAL A 49 -1.03 -1.53 -3.86
CA VAL A 49 -0.43 -1.00 -5.08
C VAL A 49 -0.93 -1.76 -6.32
N PHE A 50 -1.05 -3.09 -6.24
CA PHE A 50 -1.64 -3.89 -7.31
C PHE A 50 -3.05 -3.45 -7.65
N ALA A 51 -3.90 -3.25 -6.64
CA ALA A 51 -5.28 -2.82 -6.84
C ALA A 51 -5.38 -1.40 -7.44
N THR A 52 -4.50 -0.48 -7.02
CA THR A 52 -4.49 0.90 -7.53
C THR A 52 -3.92 1.03 -8.95
N MET A 53 -2.91 0.23 -9.30
CA MET A 53 -2.36 0.18 -10.66
C MET A 53 -3.25 -0.60 -11.63
N ASN A 54 -4.10 -1.50 -11.13
CA ASN A 54 -5.00 -2.34 -11.94
C ASN A 54 -6.48 -2.08 -11.65
N THR A 55 -6.90 -0.82 -11.57
CA THR A 55 -8.29 -0.46 -11.21
C THR A 55 -9.34 -1.06 -12.14
N GLU A 56 -9.08 -1.16 -13.44
CA GLU A 56 -10.02 -1.79 -14.39
C GLU A 56 -10.24 -3.26 -14.05
N PHE A 57 -9.17 -3.98 -13.70
CA PHE A 57 -9.27 -5.37 -13.25
C PHE A 57 -10.08 -5.46 -11.95
N VAL A 58 -9.82 -4.59 -10.97
CA VAL A 58 -10.59 -4.57 -9.71
C VAL A 58 -12.09 -4.31 -9.95
N LEU A 59 -12.42 -3.35 -10.82
CA LEU A 59 -13.82 -3.06 -11.19
C LEU A 59 -14.48 -4.23 -11.94
N SER A 60 -13.72 -5.01 -12.71
CA SER A 60 -14.23 -6.22 -13.35
C SER A 60 -14.54 -7.36 -12.37
N LEU A 61 -13.80 -7.44 -11.26
CA LEU A 61 -14.04 -8.42 -10.20
C LEU A 61 -15.26 -8.08 -9.35
N ILE A 62 -15.55 -6.79 -9.19
CA ILE A 62 -16.67 -6.29 -8.39
C ILE A 62 -17.47 -5.26 -9.21
N PRO A 63 -18.26 -5.71 -10.21
CA PRO A 63 -18.97 -4.82 -11.14
C PRO A 63 -19.92 -3.82 -10.47
N GLN A 64 -20.37 -4.13 -9.26
CA GLN A 64 -21.24 -3.25 -8.46
C GLN A 64 -20.55 -1.93 -8.09
N LEU A 65 -19.22 -1.91 -7.97
CA LEU A 65 -18.47 -0.68 -7.69
C LEU A 65 -18.57 0.33 -8.83
N SER A 66 -18.68 -0.15 -10.07
CA SER A 66 -18.84 0.69 -11.27
C SER A 66 -20.14 1.50 -11.26
N GLY A 67 -21.16 1.05 -10.52
CA GLY A 67 -22.44 1.75 -10.37
C GLY A 67 -22.44 2.82 -9.27
N ILE A 68 -21.40 2.90 -8.44
CA ILE A 68 -21.32 3.86 -7.34
C ILE A 68 -20.61 5.14 -7.82
N PRO A 69 -21.23 6.33 -7.68
CA PRO A 69 -20.58 7.59 -8.01
C PRO A 69 -19.21 7.71 -7.34
N LEU A 70 -18.22 8.24 -8.07
CA LEU A 70 -16.81 8.33 -7.66
C LEU A 70 -16.06 6.99 -7.61
N LEU A 71 -16.59 5.96 -6.94
CA LEU A 71 -15.91 4.64 -6.83
C LEU A 71 -15.84 3.88 -8.16
N GLY A 72 -16.77 4.15 -9.09
CA GLY A 72 -16.71 3.58 -10.44
C GLY A 72 -15.64 4.22 -11.34
N THR A 73 -14.88 5.21 -10.85
CA THR A 73 -13.78 5.84 -11.59
C THR A 73 -12.44 5.31 -11.09
N ALA A 74 -11.42 5.27 -11.97
CA ALA A 74 -10.08 4.85 -11.58
C ALA A 74 -9.54 5.66 -10.39
N ILE A 75 -9.63 7.00 -10.46
CA ILE A 75 -9.15 7.88 -9.40
C ILE A 75 -9.93 7.70 -8.09
N GLY A 76 -11.26 7.58 -8.14
CA GLY A 76 -12.05 7.43 -6.92
C GLY A 76 -11.82 6.08 -6.25
N LEU A 77 -11.66 5.01 -7.03
CA LEU A 77 -11.28 3.70 -6.49
C LEU A 77 -9.87 3.73 -5.89
N GLN A 78 -8.91 4.38 -6.54
CA GLN A 78 -7.54 4.54 -6.02
C GLN A 78 -7.55 5.29 -4.68
N ILE A 79 -8.26 6.42 -4.60
CA ILE A 79 -8.42 7.20 -3.37
C ILE A 79 -9.03 6.33 -2.27
N ALA A 80 -10.10 5.59 -2.57
CA ALA A 80 -10.74 4.71 -1.60
C ALA A 80 -9.78 3.63 -1.08
N ILE A 81 -9.01 2.99 -1.97
CA ILE A 81 -7.98 2.01 -1.59
C ILE A 81 -6.91 2.66 -0.71
N GLY A 82 -6.41 3.85 -1.06
CA GLY A 82 -5.42 4.57 -0.26
C GLY A 82 -5.93 4.95 1.13
N VAL A 83 -7.19 5.37 1.24
CA VAL A 83 -7.84 5.63 2.54
C VAL A 83 -7.95 4.35 3.36
N VAL A 84 -8.38 3.24 2.76
CA VAL A 84 -8.43 1.94 3.43
C VAL A 84 -7.04 1.51 3.92
N ALA A 85 -6.01 1.68 3.08
CA ALA A 85 -4.63 1.38 3.44
C ALA A 85 -4.18 2.22 4.64
N ALA A 86 -4.42 3.54 4.62
CA ALA A 86 -4.08 4.44 5.72
C ALA A 86 -4.78 4.05 7.03
N ILE A 87 -6.07 3.72 6.98
CA ILE A 87 -6.83 3.25 8.15
C ILE A 87 -6.26 1.93 8.68
N LYS A 88 -5.92 0.99 7.78
CA LYS A 88 -5.35 -0.30 8.18
C LYS A 88 -4.00 -0.14 8.85
N ILE A 89 -3.10 0.61 8.24
CA ILE A 89 -1.76 0.88 8.77
C ILE A 89 -1.87 1.53 10.15
N HIS A 90 -2.66 2.61 10.25
CA HIS A 90 -2.89 3.27 11.55
C HIS A 90 -3.47 2.31 12.60
N GLY A 91 -4.48 1.53 12.22
CA GLY A 91 -5.18 0.62 13.12
C GLY A 91 -4.30 -0.50 13.66
N VAL A 92 -3.47 -1.14 12.81
CA VAL A 92 -2.56 -2.19 13.27
C VAL A 92 -1.53 -1.59 14.24
N SER A 93 -1.02 -0.40 13.97
CA SER A 93 0.01 0.22 14.80
C SER A 93 -0.49 0.70 16.16
N GLN A 94 -1.76 1.11 16.28
CA GLN A 94 -2.38 1.35 17.58
C GLN A 94 -2.55 0.05 18.39
N ALA A 95 -2.87 -1.07 17.72
CA ALA A 95 -2.98 -2.36 18.39
C ALA A 95 -1.63 -2.88 18.94
N VAL A 96 -0.51 -2.49 18.33
CA VAL A 96 0.83 -2.85 18.83
C VAL A 96 1.22 -2.06 20.08
N LYS A 97 0.82 -0.77 20.16
CA LYS A 97 1.09 0.07 21.33
C LYS A 97 0.49 -0.50 22.61
N SER A 98 -0.69 -1.11 22.55
CA SER A 98 -1.35 -1.74 23.70
C SER A 98 -0.78 -3.10 24.09
N GLY A 99 0.03 -3.75 23.24
CA GLY A 99 0.53 -5.11 23.42
C GLY A 99 2.02 -5.28 23.72
N GLY A 100 2.79 -4.19 23.84
CA GLY A 100 4.25 -4.24 24.10
C GLY A 100 5.10 -3.25 23.29
N GLY A 101 4.53 -2.10 22.92
CA GLY A 101 5.20 -1.08 22.12
C GLY A 101 6.49 -0.56 22.75
N GLY A 102 7.55 -0.43 21.95
CA GLY A 102 8.77 0.28 22.34
C GLY A 102 8.61 1.80 22.25
N PRO A 103 9.62 2.59 22.67
CA PRO A 103 9.64 4.05 22.59
C PRO A 103 9.80 4.59 21.16
N GLY A 104 9.39 3.80 20.16
CA GLY A 104 9.50 4.15 18.75
C GLY A 104 8.59 5.31 18.35
N MET A 105 8.61 5.64 17.06
CA MET A 105 7.93 6.79 16.47
C MET A 105 6.43 6.53 16.42
N GLY A 106 5.79 6.56 17.60
CA GLY A 106 4.43 6.11 17.81
C GLY A 106 3.51 6.57 16.69
N GLU A 107 3.04 5.61 15.90
CA GLU A 107 2.49 5.90 14.59
C GLU A 107 1.42 6.99 14.59
N THR A 108 1.65 8.01 13.75
CA THR A 108 0.79 9.18 13.62
C THR A 108 -0.09 9.03 12.39
N TRP A 109 -1.27 9.65 12.40
CA TRP A 109 -2.12 9.71 11.22
C TRP A 109 -1.38 10.28 10.00
N PHE A 110 -0.42 11.18 10.21
CA PHE A 110 0.41 11.70 9.12
C PHE A 110 1.18 10.59 8.39
N HIS A 111 1.83 9.69 9.12
CA HIS A 111 2.54 8.55 8.53
C HIS A 111 1.59 7.64 7.76
N SER A 112 0.47 7.24 8.36
CA SER A 112 -0.46 6.33 7.70
C SER A 112 -1.13 6.98 6.46
N ILE A 113 -1.41 8.28 6.50
CA ILE A 113 -1.89 9.06 5.34
C ILE A 113 -0.81 9.15 4.27
N LEU A 114 0.46 9.33 4.65
CA LEU A 114 1.58 9.36 3.70
C LEU A 114 1.68 8.04 2.94
N ILE A 115 1.58 6.90 3.62
CA ILE A 115 1.56 5.58 2.93
C ILE A 115 0.36 5.46 2.00
N GLY A 116 -0.84 5.83 2.47
CA GLY A 116 -2.04 5.86 1.62
C GLY A 116 -1.85 6.72 0.37
N ALA A 117 -1.22 7.88 0.51
CA ALA A 117 -0.91 8.78 -0.60
C ALA A 117 0.12 8.18 -1.57
N LEU A 118 1.16 7.49 -1.07
CA LEU A 118 2.12 6.77 -1.92
C LEU A 118 1.45 5.66 -2.74
N ILE A 119 0.51 4.94 -2.13
CA ILE A 119 -0.29 3.91 -2.81
C ILE A 119 -1.17 4.54 -3.91
N ILE A 120 -1.87 5.64 -3.62
CA ILE A 120 -2.67 6.39 -4.61
C ILE A 120 -1.80 6.90 -5.75
N ALA A 121 -0.60 7.38 -5.43
CA ALA A 121 0.31 7.97 -6.40
C ALA A 121 1.02 6.93 -7.28
N ALA A 122 1.07 5.65 -6.88
CA ALA A 122 1.85 4.62 -7.57
C ALA A 122 1.59 4.53 -9.09
N PRO A 123 0.34 4.56 -9.60
CA PRO A 123 0.07 4.52 -11.04
C PRO A 123 0.61 5.74 -11.80
N TYR A 124 0.74 6.87 -11.12
CA TYR A 124 1.21 8.14 -11.68
C TYR A 124 2.71 8.33 -11.57
N VAL A 125 3.32 7.76 -10.51
CA VAL A 125 4.77 7.79 -10.29
C VAL A 125 5.46 6.78 -11.21
N TYR A 126 4.84 5.62 -11.47
CA TYR A 126 5.45 4.56 -12.26
C TYR A 126 5.97 5.04 -13.64
N PRO A 127 5.20 5.75 -14.49
CA PRO A 127 5.70 6.22 -15.79
C PRO A 127 6.90 7.17 -15.70
N VAL A 128 7.07 7.86 -14.56
CA VAL A 128 8.19 8.77 -14.32
C VAL A 128 9.46 8.00 -13.97
N VAL A 129 9.34 6.91 -13.21
CA VAL A 129 10.49 6.10 -12.77
C VAL A 129 10.82 4.95 -13.73
N GLU A 130 9.85 4.49 -14.52
CA GLU A 130 10.00 3.40 -15.49
C GLU A 130 11.26 3.50 -16.37
N PRO A 131 11.66 4.68 -16.91
CA PRO A 131 12.85 4.77 -17.76
C PRO A 131 14.13 4.31 -17.07
N VAL A 132 14.23 4.48 -15.76
CA VAL A 132 15.44 4.16 -14.97
C VAL A 132 15.35 2.81 -14.25
N LEU A 133 14.20 2.11 -14.32
CA LEU A 133 14.03 0.81 -13.71
C LEU A 133 14.71 -0.31 -14.53
N PRO A 134 15.18 -1.40 -13.89
CA PRO A 134 15.64 -2.59 -14.58
C PRO A 134 14.50 -3.28 -15.33
N GLY A 135 14.81 -3.98 -16.42
CA GLY A 135 13.81 -4.55 -17.33
C GLY A 135 12.81 -5.51 -16.69
N TRP A 136 13.18 -6.16 -15.59
CA TRP A 136 12.28 -7.07 -14.88
C TRP A 136 11.18 -6.37 -14.06
N MET A 137 11.23 -5.03 -13.94
CA MET A 137 10.21 -4.23 -13.25
C MET A 137 9.24 -3.54 -14.23
N LYS A 138 9.34 -3.85 -15.54
CA LYS A 138 8.62 -3.14 -16.62
C LYS A 138 7.45 -3.89 -17.27
N PHE A 139 7.11 -5.08 -16.78
CA PHE A 139 6.11 -5.98 -17.36
C PHE A 139 4.94 -6.21 -16.41
#